data_AF-A0A0F9M178-F1
#
_entry.id   AF-A0A0F9M178-F1
#
_cell.length_a   1.000
_cell.length_b   1.000
_cell.length_c   1.000
_cell.angle_alpha   90.00
_cell.angle_beta   90.00
_cell.angle_gamma   90.00
#
_symmetry.space_group_name_H-M   'P 1'
#
loop_
_entity.id
_entity.type
_entity.pdbx_description
1 polymer ?
#
loop_
_entity_poly.entity_id
_entity_poly.type
_entity_poly.pdbx_seq_one_letter_code
_entity_poly.pdbx_strand_id
1 'polypeptide(L)'
;MNITDTRNGISVPSLSSVFVDDRTPEQKKTHCVAVVGTDSFMSYWGHARNGLSYAGWACTPDDLNAVESWVRSRSDMKRVRIVSLDGYRPSRATHTHIYVVDKNHPARS
;
A
#
# COMPACT_ATOMS: atom_id res chain seq x y z
N MET A 1 -4.02 -25.34 -6.84
CA MET A 1 -3.68 -26.63 -6.20
C MET A 1 -4.22 -26.54 -4.78
N ASN A 2 -5.36 -27.18 -4.51
CA ASN A 2 -6.08 -27.04 -3.25
C ASN A 2 -5.61 -28.14 -2.29
N ILE A 3 -5.05 -27.75 -1.15
CA ILE A 3 -4.78 -28.69 -0.05
C ILE A 3 -5.99 -28.62 0.89
N THR A 4 -6.77 -29.69 0.92
CA THR A 4 -7.87 -29.87 1.89
C THR A 4 -7.31 -30.56 3.12
N ASP A 5 -7.29 -29.87 4.26
CA ASP A 5 -7.15 -30.49 5.58
C ASP A 5 -8.56 -30.79 6.13
N THR A 6 -8.84 -32.09 6.28
CA THR A 6 -10.14 -32.65 6.65
C THR A 6 -10.27 -32.86 8.15
N ARG A 7 -10.26 -31.79 8.94
CA ARG A 7 -10.77 -31.81 10.33
C ARG A 7 -11.40 -30.45 10.68
N ASN A 8 -12.73 -30.42 10.71
CA ASN A 8 -13.61 -29.25 10.91
C ASN A 8 -13.74 -28.36 9.68
N GLY A 9 -14.89 -28.45 9.00
CA GLY A 9 -15.25 -27.74 7.77
C GLY A 9 -15.42 -26.23 7.90
N ILE A 10 -14.45 -25.54 8.50
CA ILE A 10 -14.27 -24.11 8.38
C ILE A 10 -13.27 -23.91 7.25
N SER A 11 -13.76 -23.50 6.08
CA SER A 11 -12.91 -22.98 5.02
C SER A 11 -12.22 -21.72 5.55
N VAL A 12 -11.00 -21.87 6.07
CA VAL A 12 -10.14 -20.72 6.34
C VAL A 12 -9.69 -20.18 4.99
N PRO A 13 -10.04 -18.92 4.62
CA PRO A 13 -9.55 -18.36 3.39
C PRO A 13 -8.02 -18.35 3.44
N SER A 14 -7.40 -18.98 2.42
CA SER A 14 -6.00 -18.83 2.09
C SER A 14 -5.56 -17.38 2.32
N LEU A 15 -4.45 -17.17 3.02
CA LEU A 15 -3.82 -15.86 3.28
C LEU A 15 -3.43 -15.18 1.97
N SER A 16 -4.39 -14.71 1.20
CA SER A 16 -4.16 -13.90 0.01
C SER A 16 -3.78 -12.51 0.46
N SER A 17 -2.58 -12.07 0.06
CA SER A 17 -2.17 -10.66 0.19
C SER A 17 -3.24 -9.77 -0.45
N VAL A 18 -3.87 -8.90 0.33
CA VAL A 18 -4.83 -7.91 -0.19
C VAL A 18 -4.06 -6.78 -0.84
N PHE A 19 -4.33 -6.51 -2.12
CA PHE A 19 -3.74 -5.40 -2.85
C PHE A 19 -4.84 -4.52 -3.45
N VAL A 20 -4.89 -3.27 -3.01
CA VAL A 20 -5.84 -2.24 -3.47
C VAL A 20 -5.05 -1.11 -4.13
N ASP A 21 -5.50 -0.68 -5.30
CA ASP A 21 -4.89 0.43 -6.05
C ASP A 21 -6.01 1.30 -6.62
N ASP A 22 -6.13 2.51 -6.06
CA ASP A 22 -7.23 3.43 -6.35
C ASP A 22 -7.02 4.22 -7.65
N ARG A 23 -5.90 4.01 -8.35
CA ARG A 23 -5.63 4.69 -9.63
C ARG A 23 -6.58 4.21 -10.72
N THR A 24 -7.20 5.16 -11.41
CA THR A 24 -7.87 4.91 -12.69
C THR A 24 -6.86 4.51 -13.78
N PRO A 25 -7.30 3.89 -14.89
CA PRO A 25 -6.41 3.55 -16.02
C PRO A 25 -5.63 4.76 -16.57
N GLU A 26 -6.22 5.95 -16.55
CA GLU A 26 -5.60 7.20 -16.99
C GLU A 26 -4.54 7.65 -15.99
N GLN A 27 -4.85 7.56 -14.69
CA GLN A 27 -3.92 7.92 -13.62
C GLN A 27 -2.73 6.97 -13.55
N LYS A 28 -2.85 5.71 -13.97
CA LYS A 28 -1.69 4.80 -14.07
C LYS A 28 -0.62 5.29 -15.06
N LYS A 29 -0.99 6.14 -16.03
CA LYS A 29 -0.05 6.74 -16.99
C LYS A 29 0.69 7.95 -16.41
N THR A 30 0.04 8.71 -15.53
CA THR A 30 0.57 9.98 -15.00
C THR A 30 1.15 9.83 -13.59
N HIS A 31 0.57 8.97 -12.76
CA HIS A 31 0.96 8.68 -11.38
C HIS A 31 1.71 7.33 -11.35
N CYS A 32 2.88 7.34 -11.98
CA CYS A 32 3.71 6.16 -12.21
C CYS A 32 4.66 5.84 -11.04
N VAL A 33 4.84 6.77 -10.11
CA VAL A 33 5.66 6.60 -8.91
C VAL A 33 4.80 6.66 -7.66
N ALA A 34 5.22 5.97 -6.60
CA ALA A 34 4.63 6.12 -5.28
C ALA A 34 5.71 6.27 -4.20
N VAL A 35 5.38 7.07 -3.19
CA VAL A 35 6.04 7.00 -1.90
C VAL A 35 5.33 5.95 -1.07
N VAL A 36 6.04 4.92 -0.60
CA VAL A 36 5.47 3.80 0.15
C VAL A 36 6.08 3.71 1.54
N GLY A 37 5.24 3.59 2.55
CA GLY A 37 5.62 3.32 3.94
C GLY A 37 5.01 2.01 4.45
N THR A 38 5.68 1.38 5.40
CA THR A 38 5.06 0.40 6.28
C THR A 38 4.14 1.15 7.24
N ASP A 39 2.85 0.86 7.14
CA ASP A 39 1.81 1.47 7.97
C ASP A 39 1.71 0.69 9.28
N SER A 40 2.23 1.30 10.34
CA SER A 40 2.17 0.69 11.67
C SER A 40 0.78 0.82 12.29
N PHE A 41 -0.02 1.84 11.97
CA PHE A 41 -1.34 2.06 12.54
C PHE A 41 -2.31 0.94 12.11
N MET A 42 -2.41 0.67 10.81
CA MET A 42 -3.21 -0.44 10.25
C MET A 42 -2.73 -1.83 10.71
N SER A 43 -1.47 -1.95 11.15
CA SER A 43 -0.94 -3.22 11.68
C SER A 43 -1.51 -3.59 13.07
N TYR A 44 -2.05 -2.62 13.82
CA TYR A 44 -2.60 -2.85 15.16
C TYR A 44 -4.12 -3.14 15.21
N TRP A 45 -4.88 -2.90 14.13
CA TRP A 45 -6.35 -3.07 14.09
C TRP A 45 -6.84 -4.50 13.79
N GLY A 46 -6.02 -5.53 14.03
CA GLY A 46 -6.47 -6.93 14.08
C GLY A 46 -6.62 -7.67 12.74
N HIS A 47 -6.71 -6.98 11.58
CA HIS A 47 -6.71 -7.65 10.27
C HIS A 47 -5.31 -8.03 9.77
N ALA A 48 -4.26 -7.41 10.31
CA ALA A 48 -2.86 -7.69 10.00
C ALA A 48 -2.12 -8.33 11.19
N ARG A 49 -2.84 -9.07 12.06
CA ARG A 49 -2.30 -9.69 13.29
C ARG A 49 -1.07 -10.57 13.05
N ASN A 50 -0.75 -10.93 11.79
CA ASN A 50 0.42 -11.72 11.39
C ASN A 50 1.20 -11.17 10.16
N GLY A 51 1.10 -9.88 9.79
CA GLY A 51 1.91 -9.41 8.67
C GLY A 51 1.97 -7.90 8.42
N LEU A 52 2.78 -7.50 7.43
CA LEU A 52 3.07 -6.10 7.15
C LEU A 52 1.92 -5.46 6.36
N SER A 53 1.50 -4.27 6.79
CA SER A 53 0.68 -3.36 5.99
C SER A 53 1.56 -2.31 5.30
N TYR A 54 1.32 -2.06 4.02
CA TYR A 54 1.93 -0.95 3.30
C TYR A 54 0.87 0.05 2.83
N ALA A 55 1.16 1.33 3.02
CA ALA A 55 0.42 2.43 2.42
C ALA A 55 1.33 3.12 1.39
N GLY A 56 0.80 3.37 0.20
CA GLY A 56 1.50 4.06 -0.87
C GLY A 56 0.71 5.25 -1.39
N TRP A 57 1.40 6.33 -1.74
CA TRP A 57 0.82 7.53 -2.32
C TRP A 57 1.36 7.69 -3.73
N ALA A 58 0.55 7.30 -4.71
CA ALA A 58 0.86 7.45 -6.12
C ALA A 58 0.77 8.94 -6.50
N CYS A 59 1.83 9.46 -7.08
CA CYS A 59 1.97 10.86 -7.42
C CYS A 59 2.62 11.03 -8.80
N THR A 60 2.48 12.22 -9.36
CA THR A 60 3.29 12.62 -10.51
C THR A 60 4.75 12.80 -10.06
N PRO A 61 5.74 12.69 -10.97
CA PRO A 61 7.13 12.98 -10.64
C PRO A 61 7.35 14.38 -10.06
N ASP A 62 6.55 15.36 -10.49
CA ASP A 62 6.65 16.75 -10.03
C ASP A 62 6.24 16.91 -8.55
N ASP A 63 5.26 16.13 -8.11
CA ASP A 63 4.77 16.17 -6.73
C ASP A 63 5.60 15.29 -5.77
N LEU A 64 6.57 14.52 -6.29
CA LEU A 64 7.26 13.45 -5.56
C LEU A 64 7.96 13.95 -4.29
N ASN A 65 8.71 15.05 -4.37
CA ASN A 65 9.47 15.57 -3.23
C ASN A 65 8.55 16.05 -2.10
N ALA A 66 7.43 16.67 -2.46
CA ALA A 66 6.46 17.18 -1.50
C ALA A 66 5.73 16.03 -0.80
N VAL A 67 5.30 15.02 -1.58
CA VAL A 67 4.68 13.80 -1.06
C VAL A 67 5.66 13.03 -0.18
N GLU A 68 6.92 12.87 -0.59
CA GLU A 68 7.92 12.17 0.23
C GLU A 68 8.13 12.85 1.57
N SER A 69 8.32 14.17 1.57
CA SER A 69 8.52 14.96 2.79
C SER A 69 7.33 14.82 3.74
N TRP A 70 6.11 14.92 3.20
CA TRP A 70 4.89 14.72 3.97
C TRP A 70 4.80 13.31 4.57
N VAL A 71 5.01 12.25 3.78
CA VAL A 71 4.97 10.86 4.30
C VAL A 71 6.04 10.64 5.38
N ARG A 72 7.26 11.15 5.19
CA ARG A 72 8.36 11.02 6.16
C ARG A 72 8.10 11.76 7.47
N SER A 73 7.35 12.86 7.44
CA SER A 73 6.96 13.59 8.66
C SER A 73 5.94 12.84 9.52
N ARG A 74 5.28 11.81 8.97
CA ARG A 74 4.29 11.03 9.70
C ARG A 74 4.96 9.99 10.60
N SER A 75 4.67 10.04 11.90
CA SER A 75 5.26 9.15 12.90
C SER A 75 4.77 7.69 12.81
N ASP A 76 3.63 7.46 12.17
CA ASP A 76 3.03 6.14 11.96
C ASP A 76 3.62 5.38 10.76
N MET A 77 4.40 6.06 9.92
CA MET A 77 5.02 5.51 8.71
C MET A 77 6.47 5.10 8.95
N LYS A 78 6.79 3.84 8.62
CA LYS A 78 8.15 3.29 8.74
C LYS A 78 8.69 2.89 7.38
N ARG A 79 10.02 2.83 7.23
CA ARG A 79 10.69 2.33 6.00
C ARG A 79 10.18 3.01 4.70
N VAL A 80 10.01 4.33 4.78
CA VAL A 80 9.53 5.16 3.67
C VAL A 80 10.54 5.12 2.53
N ARG A 81 10.05 4.79 1.33
CA ARG A 81 10.84 4.63 0.11
C ARG A 81 10.02 5.00 -1.13
N ILE A 82 10.68 5.42 -2.18
CA ILE A 82 10.08 5.68 -3.48
C ILE A 82 10.11 4.39 -4.31
N VAL A 83 9.03 4.08 -5.02
CA VAL A 83 8.93 2.93 -5.91
C VAL A 83 8.33 3.34 -7.25
N SER A 84 8.78 2.69 -8.33
CA SER A 84 7.99 2.64 -9.56
C SER A 84 6.78 1.75 -9.33
N LEU A 85 5.61 2.16 -9.82
CA LEU A 85 4.37 1.39 -9.74
C LEU A 85 4.17 0.46 -10.93
N ASP A 86 5.09 0.45 -11.90
CA ASP A 86 5.10 -0.52 -12.98
C ASP A 86 5.44 -1.92 -12.43
N GLY A 87 4.46 -2.81 -12.39
CA GLY A 87 4.60 -4.15 -11.82
C GLY A 87 4.78 -4.21 -10.30
N TYR A 88 4.59 -3.11 -9.56
CA TYR A 88 4.83 -3.08 -8.11
C TYR A 88 3.87 -4.01 -7.34
N ARG A 89 4.45 -5.04 -6.70
CA ARG A 89 3.76 -5.96 -5.80
C ARG A 89 4.69 -6.38 -4.66
N PRO A 90 4.52 -5.84 -3.44
CA PRO A 90 5.35 -6.23 -2.31
C PRO A 90 5.05 -7.68 -1.89
N SER A 91 6.06 -8.54 -1.90
CA SER A 91 5.92 -10.00 -1.69
C SER A 91 5.63 -10.43 -0.25
N ARG A 92 5.87 -9.56 0.74
CA ARG A 92 5.69 -9.85 2.18
C ARG A 92 4.57 -9.06 2.83
N ALA A 93 3.74 -8.41 2.02
CA ALA A 93 2.61 -7.65 2.51
C ALA A 93 1.42 -8.57 2.75
N THR A 94 0.74 -8.41 3.88
CA THR A 94 -0.61 -8.97 4.04
C THR A 94 -1.66 -8.01 3.49
N HIS A 95 -1.35 -6.71 3.54
CA HIS A 95 -2.18 -5.66 2.99
C HIS A 95 -1.31 -4.60 2.31
N THR A 96 -1.72 -4.13 1.15
CA THR A 96 -1.13 -2.99 0.46
C THR A 96 -2.23 -2.15 -0.16
N HIS A 97 -2.23 -0.86 0.15
CA HIS A 97 -3.14 0.11 -0.47
C HIS A 97 -2.32 1.21 -1.12
N ILE A 98 -2.57 1.44 -2.42
CA ILE A 98 -2.05 2.58 -3.17
C ILE A 98 -3.16 3.63 -3.34
N TYR A 99 -2.99 4.77 -2.69
CA TYR A 99 -3.81 5.96 -2.82
C TYR A 99 -3.33 6.83 -3.97
N VAL A 100 -4.20 7.69 -4.49
CA VAL A 100 -3.83 8.70 -5.49
C VAL A 100 -3.69 10.06 -4.83
N VAL A 101 -2.55 10.72 -5.06
CA VAL A 101 -2.34 12.11 -4.64
C VAL A 101 -3.08 13.02 -5.62
N ASP A 102 -4.23 13.53 -5.19
CA ASP A 102 -5.00 14.50 -5.95
C ASP A 102 -4.54 15.95 -5.68
N LYS A 103 -5.26 16.92 -6.24
CA LYS A 103 -4.96 18.35 -6.08
C LYS A 103 -5.22 18.88 -4.66
N ASN A 104 -6.07 18.19 -3.88
CA ASN A 104 -6.44 18.58 -2.53
C ASN A 104 -5.61 17.85 -1.47
N HIS A 105 -4.62 17.06 -1.90
CA HIS A 105 -3.77 16.31 -0.99
C HIS A 105 -2.93 17.26 -0.12
N PRO A 106 -2.82 17.02 1.20
CA PRO A 106 -2.10 17.90 2.14
C PRO A 106 -0.60 18.06 1.84
N ALA A 107 -0.05 17.21 0.97
CA ALA A 107 1.33 17.35 0.50
C ALA A 107 1.52 18.40 -0.60
N ARG A 108 0.45 18.95 -1.20
CA ARG A 108 0.50 19.94 -2.29
C ARG A 108 0.16 21.36 -1.84
N SER A 109 0.08 21.60 -0.53
CA SER A 109 -0.24 22.89 0.09
C SER A 109 0.87 23.93 -0.04
#